data_AF-G7VCN8-F1
#
_entry.id   AF-G7VCN8-F1
#
_cell.length_a   1.000
_cell.length_b   1.000
_cell.length_c   1.000
_cell.angle_alpha   90.00
_cell.angle_beta   90.00
_cell.angle_gamma   90.00
#
_symmetry.space_group_name_H-M   'P 1'
#
loop_
_entity.id
_entity.type
_entity.pdbx_description
1 polymer ?
#
loop_
_entity_poly.entity_id
_entity_poly.type
_entity_poly.pdbx_seq_one_letter_code
_entity_poly.pdbx_strand_id
1 'polypeptide(L)'
;MTKTFLITLGLAALILAATTVVIPPTAKLEQIAYKVEETTIKIQGAGFATLAKPYVTPGEGYVYAGMKIEFLGAYPSIQIGADGQLSKTFDQNGFVSAVYVGPDASKVTLVNTAKDQVEVKVRVTYTYVKASYIPLSGDSVIEVNVPDGKLAQGFNAMARLTIEPYAPYVVKAVEKPDGTPATVYRVEPKVVEINTPGKYKISIAQGAPMPAAILVKSLSKQTATVQASGQLAVTGAEVGVPQGWRLLGYAVFAYTADANIIGKEAAGDISIEGGLVDTITDVNQNIIVRSVSYLVPPVWNFNIRYKIALVYGEQFKVSTNLPSAVNVIYIPIVYKEAQVKWLPDRALVNVTEAELADGQWTAIVMQLPELARIVAVRTPGNAMISNATDVKLVWGSGLRAASISPDGRQAYLVVQIGDTKEPGVYTFMINWSPMRIPVVDTKGRSVSYLSATADKFEASASAGYVEVKIYKPEPFTMDISYKGVKAAQVVVNSLVAKPQPVTLGIYNVKVVVVGALNQPISEASVSLEGFPASGKTDGAGAIVFKDVLAGTYKVNVDVGGRVKVSQDIEVNGDVEKVVKTPIVAVVGGVPITTLDAVATVGGLSAAGLYFALSRRKEPVAEVEQI
;
A
#
# COMPACT_ATOMS: atom_id res chain seq x y z
N MET A 1 -6.93 40.48 -52.17
CA MET A 1 -7.57 40.15 -50.87
C MET A 1 -7.63 38.64 -50.72
N THR A 2 -7.25 38.20 -49.54
CA THR A 2 -6.78 36.87 -49.18
C THR A 2 -7.93 35.94 -48.80
N LYS A 3 -7.81 34.69 -49.27
CA LYS A 3 -8.27 33.39 -48.72
C LYS A 3 -9.07 33.43 -47.41
N THR A 4 -10.11 32.61 -47.30
CA THR A 4 -10.07 31.37 -46.48
C THR A 4 -11.22 30.42 -46.86
N PHE A 5 -10.92 29.27 -47.45
CA PHE A 5 -11.81 28.11 -47.44
C PHE A 5 -11.29 27.19 -46.34
N LEU A 6 -12.07 27.06 -45.27
CA LEU A 6 -11.88 26.06 -44.22
C LEU A 6 -12.15 24.68 -44.82
N ILE A 7 -11.11 23.84 -44.93
CA ILE A 7 -11.27 22.40 -45.12
C ILE A 7 -11.29 21.80 -43.72
N THR A 8 -12.48 21.42 -43.27
CA THR A 8 -12.69 20.51 -42.14
C THR A 8 -12.13 19.13 -42.51
N LEU A 9 -10.97 18.77 -41.95
CA LEU A 9 -10.52 17.38 -41.91
C LEU A 9 -11.38 16.62 -40.91
N GLY A 10 -12.12 15.63 -41.40
CA GLY A 10 -12.82 14.64 -40.58
C GLY A 10 -11.79 13.81 -39.81
N LEU A 11 -11.81 13.92 -38.49
CA LEU A 11 -11.05 13.09 -37.57
C LEU A 11 -11.74 11.72 -37.49
N ALA A 12 -11.36 10.77 -38.35
CA ALA A 12 -11.74 9.38 -38.16
C ALA A 12 -10.88 8.82 -37.01
N ALA A 13 -11.46 8.75 -35.81
CA ALA A 13 -10.81 8.17 -34.64
C ALA A 13 -10.68 6.65 -34.83
N LEU A 14 -9.49 6.18 -35.22
CA LEU A 14 -9.11 4.79 -34.99
C LEU A 14 -8.97 4.59 -33.48
N ILE A 15 -9.79 3.71 -32.94
CA ILE A 15 -9.73 3.30 -31.53
C ILE A 15 -8.46 2.47 -31.35
N LEU A 16 -7.39 3.07 -30.84
CA LEU A 16 -6.27 2.31 -30.30
C LEU A 16 -6.79 1.49 -29.12
N ALA A 17 -6.61 0.17 -29.17
CA ALA A 17 -6.84 -0.69 -28.01
C ALA A 17 -5.74 -0.38 -26.98
N ALA A 18 -5.98 0.59 -26.10
CA ALA A 18 -5.09 0.88 -24.99
C ALA A 18 -4.97 -0.38 -24.11
N THR A 19 -3.75 -0.79 -23.80
CA THR A 19 -3.52 -1.91 -22.89
C THR A 19 -4.03 -1.55 -21.50
N THR A 20 -4.88 -2.40 -20.94
CA THR A 20 -5.30 -2.27 -19.54
C THR A 20 -4.27 -2.94 -18.66
N VAL A 21 -3.65 -2.17 -17.77
CA VAL A 21 -2.68 -2.65 -16.78
C VAL A 21 -3.34 -2.58 -15.41
N VAL A 22 -3.39 -3.70 -14.69
CA VAL A 22 -3.98 -3.75 -13.35
C VAL A 22 -2.84 -3.84 -12.34
N ILE A 23 -2.75 -2.85 -11.45
CA ILE A 23 -1.99 -2.96 -10.21
C ILE A 23 -2.93 -3.61 -9.18
N PRO A 24 -2.72 -4.88 -8.83
CA PRO A 24 -3.65 -5.62 -7.99
C PRO A 24 -3.59 -5.15 -6.54
N PRO A 25 -4.59 -5.50 -5.70
CA PRO A 25 -4.43 -5.45 -4.26
C PRO A 25 -3.20 -6.25 -3.83
N THR A 26 -2.46 -5.76 -2.83
CA THR A 26 -1.23 -6.41 -2.37
C THR A 26 -1.25 -6.61 -0.87
N ALA A 27 -0.79 -7.76 -0.41
CA ALA A 27 -0.35 -7.92 0.97
C ALA A 27 1.13 -7.50 1.07
N LYS A 28 1.47 -6.76 2.13
CA LYS A 28 2.85 -6.44 2.47
C LYS A 28 3.35 -7.43 3.50
N LEU A 29 4.39 -8.18 3.17
CA LEU A 29 5.10 -9.05 4.10
C LEU A 29 6.39 -8.35 4.53
N GLU A 30 6.52 -8.08 5.82
CA GLU A 30 7.69 -7.50 6.46
C GLU A 30 8.40 -8.59 7.26
N GLN A 31 9.61 -8.93 6.85
CA GLN A 31 10.54 -9.70 7.64
C GLN A 31 11.32 -8.73 8.54
N ILE A 32 11.20 -8.92 9.84
CA ILE A 32 11.68 -7.99 10.86
C ILE A 32 12.80 -8.68 11.64
N ALA A 33 14.00 -8.11 11.57
CA ALA A 33 15.11 -8.51 12.41
C ALA A 33 15.33 -7.46 13.49
N TYR A 34 15.43 -7.87 14.74
CA TYR A 34 15.61 -6.94 15.86
C TYR A 34 16.67 -7.40 16.85
N LYS A 35 17.38 -6.44 17.44
CA LYS A 35 18.42 -6.66 18.45
C LYS A 35 18.06 -5.89 19.71
N VAL A 36 18.09 -6.56 20.85
CA VAL A 36 17.78 -5.97 22.16
C VAL A 36 19.08 -5.84 22.96
N GLU A 37 19.36 -4.65 23.46
CA GLU A 37 20.51 -4.35 24.31
C GLU A 37 20.03 -3.63 25.57
N GLU A 38 20.42 -4.11 26.75
CA GLU A 38 20.24 -3.37 28.01
C GLU A 38 21.53 -2.65 28.38
N THR A 39 21.41 -1.37 28.73
CA THR A 39 22.57 -0.56 29.13
C THR A 39 22.21 0.41 30.24
N THR A 40 23.21 0.78 31.01
CA THR A 40 23.13 1.76 32.09
C THR A 40 23.97 2.96 31.72
N ILE A 41 23.34 4.12 31.63
CA ILE A 41 23.95 5.37 31.18
C ILE A 41 24.07 6.32 32.36
N LYS A 42 25.29 6.73 32.66
CA LYS A 42 25.57 7.72 33.71
C LYS A 42 25.65 9.12 33.08
N ILE A 43 24.69 9.99 33.40
CA ILE A 43 24.60 11.34 32.85
C ILE A 43 24.89 12.34 33.98
N GLN A 44 25.95 13.14 33.81
CA GLN A 44 26.31 14.19 34.77
C GLN A 44 25.19 15.25 34.90
N GLY A 45 25.21 16.02 35.98
CA GLY A 45 24.29 17.15 36.15
C GLY A 45 24.38 18.15 35.00
N ALA A 46 23.24 18.59 34.48
CA ALA A 46 23.13 19.39 33.25
C ALA A 46 23.85 18.79 32.02
N GLY A 47 24.20 17.50 32.06
CA GLY A 47 24.91 16.80 31.00
C GLY A 47 23.98 16.09 30.02
N PHE A 48 24.58 15.42 29.03
CA PHE A 48 23.85 14.62 28.06
C PHE A 48 24.60 13.34 27.70
N ALA A 49 23.86 12.36 27.17
CA ALA A 49 24.39 11.13 26.60
C ALA A 49 23.66 10.82 25.29
N THR A 50 24.28 10.00 24.44
CA THR A 50 23.77 9.78 23.10
C THR A 50 23.74 8.31 22.73
N LEU A 51 22.62 7.87 22.18
CA LEU A 51 22.42 6.55 21.62
C LEU A 51 22.38 6.65 20.10
N ALA A 52 23.06 5.75 19.41
CA ALA A 52 23.16 5.75 17.96
C ALA A 52 22.78 4.38 17.41
N LYS A 53 22.46 4.33 16.11
CA LYS A 53 22.21 3.07 15.41
C LYS A 53 23.44 2.13 15.52
N PRO A 54 23.25 0.81 15.68
CA PRO A 54 24.37 -0.11 15.76
C PRO A 54 25.00 -0.29 14.39
N TYR A 55 26.30 -0.54 14.37
CA TYR A 55 27.08 -0.73 13.13
C TYR A 55 26.78 -2.07 12.44
N VAL A 56 26.30 -3.07 13.18
CA VAL A 56 26.04 -4.42 12.67
C VAL A 56 24.66 -4.48 12.03
N THR A 57 24.59 -4.93 10.78
CA THR A 57 23.33 -5.21 10.07
C THR A 57 22.99 -6.70 10.18
N PRO A 58 21.69 -7.07 10.15
CA PRO A 58 21.25 -8.45 10.32
C PRO A 58 21.51 -9.36 9.10
N GLY A 59 21.65 -8.80 7.90
CA GLY A 59 21.85 -9.54 6.65
C GLY A 59 21.48 -8.71 5.41
N GLU A 60 21.60 -9.32 4.23
CA GLU A 60 21.28 -8.68 2.95
C GLU A 60 19.77 -8.35 2.82
N GLY A 61 19.46 -7.17 2.29
CA GLY A 61 18.09 -6.72 2.04
C GLY A 61 17.34 -6.12 3.23
N TYR A 62 17.89 -6.20 4.44
CA TYR A 62 17.34 -5.57 5.64
C TYR A 62 17.75 -4.10 5.73
N VAL A 63 16.78 -3.21 5.90
CA VAL A 63 16.99 -1.76 6.05
C VAL A 63 16.64 -1.34 7.46
N TYR A 64 17.44 -0.45 8.05
CA TYR A 64 17.17 0.10 9.38
C TYR A 64 15.80 0.79 9.42
N ALA A 65 14.95 0.37 10.35
CA ALA A 65 13.58 0.86 10.49
C ALA A 65 13.37 1.76 11.72
N GLY A 66 14.40 1.88 12.57
CA GLY A 66 14.34 2.70 13.79
C GLY A 66 14.77 1.97 15.05
N MET A 67 14.57 2.61 16.20
CA MET A 67 14.82 2.02 17.51
C MET A 67 13.74 2.37 18.51
N LYS A 68 13.50 1.46 19.47
CA LYS A 68 12.69 1.69 20.66
C LYS A 68 13.63 1.76 21.88
N ILE A 69 13.52 2.80 22.69
CA ILE A 69 14.26 2.96 23.94
C ILE A 69 13.23 2.88 25.08
N GLU A 70 13.29 1.82 25.87
CA GLU A 70 12.45 1.62 27.05
C GLU A 70 13.23 2.00 28.31
N PHE A 71 12.62 2.82 29.16
CA PHE A 71 13.23 3.23 30.43
C PHE A 71 12.86 2.23 31.51
N LEU A 72 13.87 1.62 32.13
CA LEU A 72 13.71 0.60 33.17
C LEU A 72 13.67 1.25 34.57
N GLY A 73 12.85 2.29 34.70
CA GLY A 73 12.71 3.13 35.90
C GLY A 73 12.03 4.45 35.58
N ALA A 74 11.70 5.22 36.62
CA ALA A 74 11.15 6.57 36.48
C ALA A 74 12.28 7.60 36.57
N TYR A 75 12.42 8.43 35.54
CA TYR A 75 13.52 9.39 35.41
C TYR A 75 12.99 10.81 35.15
N PRO A 76 12.53 11.53 36.19
CA PRO A 76 11.82 12.81 36.05
C PRO A 76 12.68 13.94 35.45
N SER A 77 14.00 13.88 35.62
CA SER A 77 14.93 14.89 35.09
C SER A 77 15.43 14.61 33.68
N ILE A 78 15.03 13.49 33.06
CA ILE A 78 15.54 13.10 31.75
C ILE A 78 14.62 13.63 30.65
N GLN A 79 15.19 14.49 29.80
CA GLN A 79 14.59 14.94 28.56
C GLN A 79 15.23 14.24 27.37
N ILE A 80 14.48 14.11 26.28
CA ILE A 80 14.88 13.31 25.12
C ILE A 80 14.58 14.08 23.85
N GLY A 81 15.58 14.13 22.97
CA GLY A 81 15.49 14.62 21.61
C GLY A 81 16.15 13.66 20.63
N ALA A 82 15.82 13.78 19.34
CA ALA A 82 16.45 13.05 18.25
C ALA A 82 16.67 14.01 17.08
N ASP A 83 17.59 13.65 16.18
CA ASP A 83 17.84 14.37 14.93
C ASP A 83 16.83 14.06 13.82
N GLY A 84 15.88 13.15 14.09
CA GLY A 84 14.76 12.82 13.23
C GLY A 84 13.46 12.65 14.03
N GLN A 85 12.52 11.92 13.45
CA GLN A 85 11.22 11.71 14.06
C GLN A 85 11.30 10.86 15.33
N LEU A 86 10.54 11.28 16.34
CA LEU A 86 10.37 10.54 17.58
C LEU A 86 8.93 10.61 18.08
N SER A 87 8.49 9.57 18.76
CA SER A 87 7.27 9.53 19.55
C SER A 87 7.55 9.00 20.95
N LYS A 88 6.71 9.35 21.91
CA LYS A 88 6.91 9.03 23.33
C LYS A 88 5.68 8.34 23.91
N THR A 89 5.93 7.44 24.84
CA THR A 89 4.95 6.90 25.78
C THR A 89 5.29 7.42 27.17
N PHE A 90 4.26 7.62 27.99
CA PHE A 90 4.40 8.08 29.37
C PHE A 90 3.89 7.01 30.33
N ASP A 91 4.50 6.93 31.51
CA ASP A 91 4.01 6.13 32.61
C ASP A 91 2.80 6.82 33.30
N GLN A 92 2.28 6.20 34.36
CA GLN A 92 1.13 6.71 35.11
C GLN A 92 1.40 8.04 35.82
N ASN A 93 2.67 8.39 36.04
CA ASN A 93 3.09 9.63 36.68
C ASN A 93 3.42 10.73 35.66
N GLY A 94 3.27 10.45 34.35
CA GLY A 94 3.58 11.38 33.27
C GLY A 94 5.07 11.42 32.89
N PHE A 95 5.90 10.51 33.40
CA PHE A 95 7.31 10.40 33.01
C PHE A 95 7.47 9.56 31.74
N VAL A 96 8.50 9.84 30.94
CA VAL A 96 8.74 9.08 29.71
C VAL A 96 9.10 7.64 30.05
N SER A 97 8.30 6.69 29.54
CA SER A 97 8.50 5.25 29.74
C SER A 97 9.12 4.58 28.52
N ALA A 98 8.80 5.06 27.32
CA ALA A 98 9.40 4.60 26.07
C ALA A 98 9.51 5.72 25.04
N VAL A 99 10.51 5.61 24.17
CA VAL A 99 10.67 6.46 22.99
C VAL A 99 10.82 5.58 21.76
N TYR A 100 10.04 5.88 20.72
CA TYR A 100 10.14 5.24 19.41
C TYR A 100 10.73 6.24 18.44
N VAL A 101 11.74 5.81 17.71
CA VAL A 101 12.57 6.65 16.88
C VAL A 101 12.51 6.10 15.46
N GLY A 102 12.20 6.97 14.50
CA GLY A 102 12.05 6.60 13.10
C GLY A 102 13.36 6.24 12.40
N PRO A 103 13.29 5.69 11.17
CA PRO A 103 14.47 5.34 10.37
C PRO A 103 15.28 6.56 9.90
N ASP A 104 14.69 7.75 9.97
CA ASP A 104 15.28 9.04 9.59
C ASP A 104 16.22 9.62 10.66
N ALA A 105 16.14 9.12 11.90
CA ALA A 105 17.02 9.55 12.98
C ALA A 105 18.29 8.68 13.06
N SER A 106 19.45 9.33 13.18
CA SER A 106 20.73 8.65 13.36
C SER A 106 21.18 8.61 14.81
N LYS A 107 20.64 9.53 15.63
CA LYS A 107 21.10 9.77 17.00
C LYS A 107 19.97 10.24 17.91
N VAL A 108 19.91 9.66 19.11
CA VAL A 108 19.02 10.08 20.20
C VAL A 108 19.87 10.69 21.30
N THR A 109 19.47 11.86 21.80
CA THR A 109 20.14 12.55 22.90
C THR A 109 19.26 12.51 24.15
N LEU A 110 19.82 11.99 25.24
CA LEU A 110 19.25 12.05 26.57
C LEU A 110 19.93 13.19 27.33
N VAL A 111 19.15 14.11 27.88
CA VAL A 111 19.63 15.29 28.61
C VAL A 111 19.16 15.20 30.06
N ASN A 112 20.08 15.33 31.01
CA ASN A 112 19.74 15.41 32.42
C ASN A 112 19.57 16.87 32.84
N THR A 113 18.36 17.27 33.21
CA THR A 113 18.06 18.63 33.65
C THR A 113 18.30 18.87 35.14
N ALA A 114 18.64 17.83 35.91
CA ALA A 114 19.00 17.96 37.32
C ALA A 114 20.46 18.45 37.48
N LYS A 115 20.76 18.99 38.66
CA LYS A 115 22.13 19.40 39.04
C LYS A 115 23.03 18.22 39.39
N ASP A 116 22.44 17.11 39.82
CA ASP A 116 23.15 15.91 40.24
C ASP A 116 23.22 14.87 39.12
N GLN A 117 24.17 13.94 39.23
CA GLN A 117 24.30 12.82 38.30
C GLN A 117 23.08 11.88 38.40
N VAL A 118 22.60 11.42 37.25
CA VAL A 118 21.54 10.42 37.16
C VAL A 118 22.04 9.18 36.44
N GLU A 119 21.71 8.01 36.99
CA GLU A 119 21.98 6.71 36.39
C GLU A 119 20.70 6.17 35.73
N VAL A 120 20.69 6.16 34.40
CA VAL A 120 19.51 5.81 33.59
C VAL A 120 19.70 4.41 33.03
N LYS A 121 18.85 3.47 33.44
CA LYS A 121 18.84 2.11 32.90
C LYS A 121 17.83 2.05 31.75
N VAL A 122 18.29 1.64 30.57
CA VAL A 122 17.45 1.55 29.36
C VAL A 122 17.58 0.20 28.68
N ARG A 123 16.51 -0.22 28.02
CA ARG A 123 16.50 -1.33 27.06
C ARG A 123 16.28 -0.75 25.66
N VAL A 124 17.23 -0.96 24.76
CA VAL A 124 17.19 -0.46 23.39
C VAL A 124 16.91 -1.61 22.45
N THR A 125 15.84 -1.52 21.66
CA THR A 125 15.49 -2.47 20.61
C THR A 125 15.71 -1.81 19.25
N TYR A 126 16.72 -2.27 18.52
CA TYR A 126 17.00 -1.83 17.15
C TYR A 126 16.24 -2.70 16.16
N THR A 127 15.56 -2.10 15.20
CA THR A 127 14.68 -2.80 14.26
C THR A 127 15.15 -2.61 12.83
N TYR A 128 15.14 -3.69 12.05
CA TYR A 128 15.44 -3.69 10.63
C TYR A 128 14.35 -4.45 9.88
N VAL A 129 13.97 -3.96 8.71
CA VAL A 129 12.85 -4.52 7.92
C VAL A 129 13.32 -4.84 6.51
N LYS A 130 12.93 -6.02 6.03
CA LYS A 130 12.97 -6.43 4.63
C LYS A 130 11.53 -6.67 4.19
N ALA A 131 11.03 -5.82 3.30
CA ALA A 131 9.64 -5.85 2.85
C ALA A 131 9.49 -6.44 1.44
N SER A 132 8.47 -7.27 1.25
CA SER A 132 8.00 -7.73 -0.05
C SER A 132 6.52 -7.43 -0.24
N TYR A 133 6.11 -7.22 -1.49
CA TYR A 133 4.73 -6.97 -1.87
C TYR A 133 4.21 -8.16 -2.66
N ILE A 134 3.16 -8.79 -2.16
CA ILE A 134 2.59 -10.02 -2.71
C ILE A 134 1.24 -9.66 -3.33
N PRO A 135 1.10 -9.71 -4.67
CA PRO A 135 -0.17 -9.55 -5.35
C PRO A 135 -1.22 -10.55 -4.84
N LEU A 136 -2.44 -10.07 -4.61
CA LEU A 136 -3.57 -10.91 -4.18
C LEU A 136 -4.54 -11.11 -5.34
N SER A 137 -4.87 -12.37 -5.60
CA SER A 137 -5.86 -12.77 -6.60
C SER A 137 -6.64 -13.98 -6.10
N GLY A 138 -7.93 -13.81 -5.85
CA GLY A 138 -8.76 -14.87 -5.27
C GLY A 138 -8.25 -15.32 -3.89
N ASP A 139 -8.56 -16.55 -3.51
CA ASP A 139 -8.02 -17.13 -2.29
C ASP A 139 -6.52 -17.42 -2.47
N SER A 140 -5.71 -16.96 -1.53
CA SER A 140 -4.25 -17.01 -1.61
C SER A 140 -3.68 -17.59 -0.32
N VAL A 141 -2.61 -18.38 -0.42
CA VAL A 141 -1.85 -18.87 0.74
C VAL A 141 -0.44 -18.31 0.65
N ILE A 142 -0.02 -17.60 1.70
CA ILE A 142 1.31 -17.03 1.80
C ILE A 142 2.13 -17.87 2.77
N GLU A 143 3.23 -18.44 2.28
CA GLU A 143 4.20 -19.13 3.12
C GLU A 143 5.14 -18.13 3.77
N VAL A 144 5.28 -18.23 5.09
CA VAL A 144 6.14 -17.34 5.89
C VAL A 144 7.12 -18.18 6.69
N ASN A 145 8.40 -17.84 6.57
CA ASN A 145 9.47 -18.42 7.39
C ASN A 145 10.02 -17.34 8.32
N VAL A 146 10.18 -17.66 9.60
CA VAL A 146 10.73 -16.77 10.63
C VAL A 146 11.93 -17.49 11.29
N PRO A 147 13.17 -17.00 11.14
CA PRO A 147 13.61 -15.98 10.18
C PRO A 147 13.50 -16.43 8.71
N ASP A 148 13.54 -15.47 7.78
CA ASP A 148 13.56 -15.74 6.33
C ASP A 148 14.91 -16.27 5.80
N GLY A 149 15.89 -16.47 6.68
CA GLY A 149 17.24 -16.92 6.36
C GLY A 149 18.15 -16.93 7.58
N LYS A 150 19.47 -17.03 7.36
CA LYS A 150 20.46 -16.91 8.44
C LYS A 150 20.63 -15.43 8.80
N LEU A 151 20.31 -15.07 10.05
CA LEU A 151 20.59 -13.75 10.61
C LEU A 151 21.97 -13.71 11.28
N ALA A 152 22.56 -12.51 11.34
CA ALA A 152 23.74 -12.26 12.15
C ALA A 152 23.50 -12.59 13.64
N GLN A 153 24.56 -12.97 14.36
CA GLN A 153 24.47 -13.35 15.77
C GLN A 153 23.89 -12.20 16.61
N GLY A 154 22.98 -12.55 17.53
CA GLY A 154 22.34 -11.61 18.46
C GLY A 154 21.07 -10.93 17.92
N PHE A 155 20.67 -11.21 16.68
CA PHE A 155 19.38 -10.79 16.15
C PHE A 155 18.31 -11.85 16.39
N ASN A 156 17.14 -11.39 16.77
CA ASN A 156 15.89 -12.13 16.78
C ASN A 156 15.08 -11.79 15.53
N ALA A 157 14.06 -12.60 15.23
CA ALA A 157 13.25 -12.49 14.03
C ALA A 157 11.76 -12.44 14.35
N MET A 158 11.03 -11.70 13.54
CA MET A 158 9.59 -11.59 13.53
C MET A 158 9.13 -11.42 12.08
N ALA A 159 7.92 -11.84 11.76
CA ALA A 159 7.27 -11.47 10.50
C ALA A 159 5.97 -10.72 10.78
N ARG A 160 5.66 -9.75 9.93
CA ARG A 160 4.38 -9.04 9.91
C ARG A 160 3.80 -9.08 8.51
N LEU A 161 2.59 -9.56 8.37
CA LEU A 161 1.80 -9.44 7.15
C LEU A 161 0.72 -8.39 7.35
N THR A 162 0.63 -7.42 6.44
CA THR A 162 -0.41 -6.37 6.45
C THR A 162 -1.14 -6.33 5.11
N ILE A 163 -2.47 -6.25 5.16
CA ILE A 163 -3.35 -6.02 4.01
C ILE A 163 -3.93 -4.62 4.16
N GLU A 164 -3.89 -3.82 3.08
CA GLU A 164 -4.50 -2.48 3.08
C GLU A 164 -5.99 -2.55 3.49
N PRO A 165 -6.48 -1.67 4.38
CA PRO A 165 -7.84 -1.79 4.94
C PRO A 165 -8.93 -1.89 3.86
N TYR A 166 -8.85 -1.03 2.84
CA TYR A 166 -9.82 -0.94 1.75
C TYR A 166 -9.69 -2.09 0.73
N ALA A 167 -8.67 -2.94 0.82
CA ALA A 167 -8.56 -4.10 -0.05
C ALA A 167 -9.65 -5.13 0.32
N PRO A 168 -10.33 -5.76 -0.66
CA PRO A 168 -11.42 -6.71 -0.42
C PRO A 168 -10.90 -8.12 -0.05
N TYR A 169 -9.93 -8.18 0.85
CA TYR A 169 -9.26 -9.40 1.30
C TYR A 169 -9.10 -9.41 2.82
N VAL A 170 -9.22 -10.57 3.43
CA VAL A 170 -9.05 -10.76 4.87
C VAL A 170 -8.21 -11.99 5.17
N VAL A 171 -7.52 -11.95 6.30
CA VAL A 171 -6.87 -13.14 6.87
C VAL A 171 -7.97 -14.12 7.27
N LYS A 172 -7.87 -15.35 6.79
CA LYS A 172 -8.82 -16.43 7.09
C LYS A 172 -8.30 -17.34 8.20
N ALA A 173 -7.01 -17.69 8.13
CA ALA A 173 -6.37 -18.58 9.10
C ALA A 173 -4.86 -18.40 9.07
N VAL A 174 -4.21 -18.74 10.19
CA VAL A 174 -2.77 -18.90 10.28
C VAL A 174 -2.48 -20.31 10.80
N GLU A 175 -1.73 -21.08 10.02
CA GLU A 175 -1.52 -22.51 10.24
C GLU A 175 -0.04 -22.87 10.21
N LYS A 176 0.32 -23.95 10.88
CA LYS A 176 1.61 -24.62 10.69
C LYS A 176 1.59 -25.44 9.40
N PRO A 177 2.74 -25.94 8.91
CA PRO A 177 2.80 -26.67 7.64
C PRO A 177 1.94 -27.94 7.61
N ASP A 178 1.69 -28.52 8.79
CA ASP A 178 0.84 -29.69 9.02
C ASP A 178 -0.67 -29.39 9.02
N GLY A 179 -1.07 -28.13 8.84
CA GLY A 179 -2.46 -27.67 8.83
C GLY A 179 -3.05 -27.38 10.21
N THR A 180 -2.28 -27.51 11.30
CA THR A 180 -2.75 -27.16 12.64
C THR A 180 -2.77 -25.64 12.83
N PRO A 181 -3.75 -25.06 13.56
CA PRO A 181 -3.76 -23.64 13.87
C PRO A 181 -2.47 -23.20 14.58
N ALA A 182 -1.89 -22.09 14.13
CA ALA A 182 -0.70 -21.53 14.73
C ALA A 182 -1.05 -20.49 15.81
N THR A 183 -0.40 -20.59 16.97
CA THR A 183 -0.38 -19.50 17.95
C THR A 183 0.62 -18.45 17.47
N VAL A 184 0.13 -17.23 17.27
CA VAL A 184 0.92 -16.09 16.79
C VAL A 184 0.85 -14.94 17.80
N TYR A 185 1.68 -13.92 17.61
CA TYR A 185 1.73 -12.79 18.53
C TYR A 185 0.49 -11.90 18.43
N ARG A 186 -0.01 -11.73 17.21
CA ARG A 186 -1.22 -10.96 16.92
C ARG A 186 -1.87 -11.46 15.64
N VAL A 187 -3.19 -11.60 15.66
CA VAL A 187 -3.97 -11.93 14.46
C VAL A 187 -5.25 -11.12 14.40
N GLU A 188 -5.42 -10.40 13.29
CA GLU A 188 -6.54 -9.52 12.99
C GLU A 188 -6.98 -9.76 11.53
N PRO A 189 -8.19 -9.33 11.12
CA PRO A 189 -8.65 -9.52 9.74
C PRO A 189 -7.72 -8.96 8.66
N LYS A 190 -6.87 -7.98 8.98
CA LYS A 190 -5.95 -7.33 8.03
C LYS A 190 -4.47 -7.46 8.40
N VAL A 191 -4.15 -8.02 9.57
CA VAL A 191 -2.78 -8.05 10.10
C VAL A 191 -2.48 -9.39 10.77
N VAL A 192 -1.29 -9.92 10.51
CA VAL A 192 -0.73 -11.08 11.25
C VAL A 192 0.67 -10.73 11.70
N GLU A 193 0.99 -11.01 12.95
CA GLU A 193 2.35 -10.88 13.48
C GLU A 193 2.81 -12.18 14.14
N ILE A 194 3.98 -12.64 13.73
CA ILE A 194 4.58 -13.90 14.14
C ILE A 194 5.94 -13.58 14.76
N ASN A 195 6.12 -13.86 16.05
CA ASN A 195 7.36 -13.59 16.78
C ASN A 195 8.13 -14.88 17.18
N THR A 196 7.56 -16.05 16.85
CA THR A 196 8.12 -17.35 17.16
C THR A 196 8.78 -17.96 15.91
N PRO A 197 10.06 -18.39 15.99
CA PRO A 197 10.72 -19.01 14.86
C PRO A 197 9.98 -20.26 14.35
N GLY A 198 9.85 -20.39 13.04
CA GLY A 198 9.13 -21.49 12.41
C GLY A 198 8.66 -21.19 11.00
N LYS A 199 7.96 -22.17 10.42
CA LYS A 199 7.28 -22.05 9.12
C LYS A 199 5.77 -21.95 9.34
N TYR A 200 5.12 -21.09 8.59
CA TYR A 200 3.70 -20.77 8.73
C TYR A 200 3.05 -20.62 7.36
N LYS A 201 1.75 -20.88 7.30
CA LYS A 201 0.87 -20.62 6.16
C LYS A 201 -0.18 -19.61 6.59
N ILE A 202 -0.21 -18.47 5.93
CA ILE A 202 -1.27 -17.46 6.13
C ILE A 202 -2.24 -17.58 4.96
N SER A 203 -3.45 -18.03 5.27
CA SER A 203 -4.54 -18.15 4.31
C SER A 203 -5.30 -16.83 4.23
N ILE A 204 -5.43 -16.28 3.04
CA ILE A 204 -6.14 -15.04 2.73
C ILE A 204 -7.32 -15.39 1.82
N ALA A 205 -8.49 -14.86 2.14
CA ALA A 205 -9.69 -15.03 1.34
C ALA A 205 -10.27 -13.67 0.94
N GLN A 206 -11.15 -13.67 -0.06
CA GLN A 206 -11.97 -12.49 -0.33
C GLN A 206 -12.85 -12.17 0.89
N GLY A 207 -12.97 -10.89 1.20
CA GLY A 207 -13.73 -10.43 2.35
C GLY A 207 -14.11 -8.97 2.23
N ALA A 208 -14.97 -8.51 3.14
CA ALA A 208 -15.43 -7.12 3.11
C ALA A 208 -14.23 -6.15 3.27
N PRO A 209 -14.15 -5.09 2.43
CA PRO A 209 -13.20 -4.02 2.67
C PRO A 209 -13.54 -3.33 4.00
N MET A 210 -12.51 -2.93 4.74
CA MET A 210 -12.66 -2.13 5.94
C MET A 210 -12.36 -0.66 5.60
N PRO A 211 -13.20 0.30 6.03
CA PRO A 211 -12.90 1.70 5.80
C PRO A 211 -11.60 2.11 6.48
N ALA A 212 -10.86 3.04 5.87
CA ALA A 212 -9.63 3.58 6.45
C ALA A 212 -9.85 4.40 7.73
N ALA A 213 -11.08 4.84 7.98
CA ALA A 213 -11.47 5.51 9.21
C ALA A 213 -12.80 4.92 9.69
N ILE A 214 -12.79 4.38 10.90
CA ILE A 214 -13.95 3.74 11.52
C ILE A 214 -14.17 4.29 12.92
N LEU A 215 -15.42 4.28 13.34
CA LEU A 215 -15.77 4.32 14.75
C LEU A 215 -15.82 2.89 15.25
N VAL A 216 -15.14 2.63 16.36
CA VAL A 216 -15.19 1.34 17.07
C VAL A 216 -15.80 1.60 18.44
N LYS A 217 -16.74 0.75 18.84
CA LYS A 217 -17.46 0.88 20.09
C LYS A 217 -17.61 -0.49 20.75
N SER A 218 -17.50 -0.53 22.07
CA SER A 218 -17.89 -1.71 22.84
C SER A 218 -19.32 -1.58 23.34
N LEU A 219 -20.06 -2.69 23.29
CA LEU A 219 -21.37 -2.81 23.88
C LEU A 219 -21.28 -3.28 25.34
N SER A 220 -22.41 -3.36 26.02
CA SER A 220 -22.50 -3.86 27.40
C SER A 220 -21.99 -5.30 27.52
N LYS A 221 -21.22 -5.56 28.59
CA LYS A 221 -20.72 -6.90 28.93
C LYS A 221 -21.88 -7.89 29.13
N GLN A 222 -21.67 -9.12 28.68
CA GLN A 222 -22.56 -10.25 28.86
C GLN A 222 -21.86 -11.35 29.67
N THR A 223 -22.65 -12.17 30.35
CA THR A 223 -22.15 -13.28 31.17
C THR A 223 -22.88 -14.56 30.83
N ALA A 224 -22.15 -15.67 30.78
CA ALA A 224 -22.70 -17.00 30.58
C ALA A 224 -21.88 -18.04 31.39
N THR A 225 -22.42 -19.25 31.49
CA THR A 225 -21.75 -20.37 32.17
C THR A 225 -21.77 -21.58 31.26
N VAL A 226 -20.60 -22.16 31.03
CA VAL A 226 -20.42 -23.45 30.36
C VAL A 226 -20.41 -24.53 31.44
N GLN A 227 -21.32 -25.50 31.35
CA GLN A 227 -21.33 -26.62 32.29
C GLN A 227 -20.07 -27.50 32.13
N ALA A 228 -19.76 -28.30 33.14
CA ALA A 228 -18.65 -29.24 33.10
C ALA A 228 -18.70 -30.11 31.83
N SER A 229 -17.55 -30.25 31.16
CA SER A 229 -17.43 -30.94 29.86
C SER A 229 -18.39 -30.44 28.76
N GLY A 230 -18.85 -29.19 28.86
CA GLY A 230 -19.85 -28.59 27.97
C GLY A 230 -19.28 -27.60 26.96
N GLN A 231 -20.20 -26.95 26.25
CA GLN A 231 -19.88 -25.86 25.33
C GLN A 231 -20.95 -24.76 25.35
N LEU A 232 -20.54 -23.55 25.02
CA LEU A 232 -21.37 -22.39 24.72
C LEU A 232 -21.01 -21.89 23.32
N ALA A 233 -22.00 -21.70 22.47
CA ALA A 233 -21.86 -20.98 21.21
C ALA A 233 -22.66 -19.68 21.31
N VAL A 234 -22.06 -18.57 20.90
CA VAL A 234 -22.70 -17.26 20.84
C VAL A 234 -22.68 -16.80 19.39
N THR A 235 -23.81 -16.31 18.92
CA THR A 235 -23.95 -15.79 17.56
C THR A 235 -24.31 -14.31 17.57
N GLY A 236 -23.93 -13.59 16.51
CA GLY A 236 -24.18 -12.15 16.40
C GLY A 236 -25.66 -11.77 16.42
N ALA A 237 -26.56 -12.70 16.13
CA ALA A 237 -28.01 -12.50 16.23
C ALA A 237 -28.50 -12.32 17.68
N GLU A 238 -27.76 -12.86 18.66
CA GLU A 238 -28.06 -12.73 20.09
C GLU A 238 -27.54 -11.41 20.66
N VAL A 239 -26.72 -10.69 19.88
CA VAL A 239 -26.13 -9.41 20.23
C VAL A 239 -26.97 -8.29 19.60
N GLY A 240 -27.50 -7.39 20.43
CA GLY A 240 -28.21 -6.19 19.95
C GLY A 240 -27.27 -5.19 19.27
N VAL A 241 -26.84 -5.48 18.04
CA VAL A 241 -26.01 -4.58 17.23
C VAL A 241 -26.82 -3.34 16.83
N PRO A 242 -26.37 -2.11 17.16
CA PRO A 242 -27.09 -0.90 16.81
C PRO A 242 -27.24 -0.73 15.28
N GLN A 243 -28.33 -0.10 14.84
CA GLN A 243 -28.59 0.13 13.42
C GLN A 243 -27.42 0.88 12.74
N GLY A 244 -26.97 0.36 11.60
CA GLY A 244 -25.86 0.95 10.84
C GLY A 244 -24.46 0.59 11.36
N TRP A 245 -24.37 -0.17 12.45
CA TRP A 245 -23.11 -0.75 12.93
C TRP A 245 -22.98 -2.21 12.48
N ARG A 246 -21.74 -2.71 12.48
CA ARG A 246 -21.40 -4.10 12.17
C ARG A 246 -20.63 -4.70 13.32
N LEU A 247 -20.84 -5.98 13.59
CA LEU A 247 -20.07 -6.72 14.59
C LEU A 247 -18.64 -6.92 14.07
N LEU A 248 -17.64 -6.50 14.84
CA LEU A 248 -16.23 -6.77 14.58
C LEU A 248 -15.81 -8.11 15.20
N GLY A 249 -16.31 -8.37 16.41
CA GLY A 249 -15.92 -9.51 17.20
C GLY A 249 -16.24 -9.33 18.68
N TYR A 250 -15.53 -10.07 19.52
CA TYR A 250 -15.78 -10.17 20.95
C TYR A 250 -14.48 -10.14 21.73
N ALA A 251 -14.42 -9.41 22.84
CA ALA A 251 -13.45 -9.70 23.89
C ALA A 251 -14.05 -10.78 24.80
N VAL A 252 -13.37 -11.93 24.91
CA VAL A 252 -13.85 -13.10 25.65
C VAL A 252 -12.90 -13.38 26.80
N PHE A 253 -13.46 -13.51 28.01
CA PHE A 253 -12.76 -13.94 29.22
C PHE A 253 -13.47 -15.17 29.77
N ALA A 254 -12.82 -16.32 29.67
CA ALA A 254 -13.33 -17.59 30.18
C ALA A 254 -12.47 -18.05 31.36
N TYR A 255 -13.09 -18.35 32.51
CA TYR A 255 -12.38 -18.68 33.73
C TYR A 255 -13.11 -19.68 34.62
N THR A 256 -12.33 -20.44 35.38
CA THR A 256 -12.80 -21.26 36.50
C THR A 256 -11.80 -21.20 37.65
N ALA A 257 -12.27 -21.47 38.85
CA ALA A 257 -11.47 -21.58 40.06
C ALA A 257 -11.98 -22.79 40.87
N ASP A 258 -11.16 -23.83 40.95
CA ASP A 258 -11.49 -25.06 41.65
C ASP A 258 -10.59 -25.27 42.87
N ALA A 259 -11.17 -25.78 43.95
CA ALA A 259 -10.44 -26.20 45.13
C ALA A 259 -10.33 -27.73 45.16
N ASN A 260 -9.11 -28.24 45.07
CA ASN A 260 -8.83 -29.67 45.04
C ASN A 260 -7.90 -30.08 46.19
N ILE A 261 -7.89 -31.38 46.51
CA ILE A 261 -6.88 -31.95 47.40
C ILE A 261 -5.58 -32.13 46.59
N ILE A 262 -4.41 -31.89 47.19
CA ILE A 262 -3.12 -32.14 46.54
C ILE A 262 -3.06 -33.57 45.99
N GLY A 263 -2.63 -33.70 44.74
CA GLY A 263 -2.57 -34.97 44.02
C GLY A 263 -3.88 -35.39 43.32
N LYS A 264 -4.97 -34.63 43.48
CA LYS A 264 -6.23 -34.79 42.75
C LYS A 264 -6.55 -33.56 41.90
N GLU A 265 -5.58 -33.12 41.11
CA GLU A 265 -5.77 -31.96 40.23
C GLU A 265 -6.77 -32.30 39.11
N ALA A 266 -7.71 -31.38 38.87
CA ALA A 266 -8.65 -31.49 37.78
C ALA A 266 -7.89 -31.40 36.44
N ALA A 267 -7.92 -32.46 35.65
CA ALA A 267 -7.38 -32.44 34.29
C ALA A 267 -8.39 -31.80 33.34
N GLY A 268 -7.91 -30.94 32.45
CA GLY A 268 -8.71 -30.31 31.41
C GLY A 268 -8.20 -28.94 30.99
N ASP A 269 -8.91 -28.32 30.06
CA ASP A 269 -8.63 -27.02 29.48
C ASP A 269 -9.93 -26.32 29.03
N ILE A 270 -9.79 -25.04 28.71
CA ILE A 270 -10.79 -24.18 28.08
C ILE A 270 -10.34 -23.95 26.64
N SER A 271 -11.21 -24.16 25.66
CA SER A 271 -10.98 -23.78 24.26
C SER A 271 -11.84 -22.58 23.91
N ILE A 272 -11.26 -21.60 23.22
CA ILE A 272 -11.97 -20.46 22.64
C ILE A 272 -11.77 -20.55 21.12
N GLU A 273 -12.86 -20.70 20.39
CA GLU A 273 -12.89 -20.89 18.93
C GLU A 273 -13.73 -19.81 18.26
N GLY A 274 -13.39 -19.46 17.02
CA GLY A 274 -14.10 -18.44 16.24
C GLY A 274 -13.48 -18.24 14.86
N GLY A 275 -13.79 -17.12 14.20
CA GLY A 275 -13.23 -16.79 12.88
C GLY A 275 -11.72 -16.61 12.92
N LEU A 276 -11.25 -15.63 13.71
CA LEU A 276 -9.84 -15.49 14.09
C LEU A 276 -9.77 -15.28 15.59
N VAL A 277 -8.86 -15.98 16.27
CA VAL A 277 -8.71 -15.91 17.72
C VAL A 277 -7.32 -15.38 18.07
N ASP A 278 -7.28 -14.19 18.63
CA ASP A 278 -6.07 -13.56 19.14
C ASP A 278 -5.99 -13.78 20.66
N THR A 279 -5.12 -14.69 21.09
CA THR A 279 -5.01 -15.08 22.51
C THR A 279 -4.12 -14.09 23.25
N ILE A 280 -4.71 -13.28 24.13
CA ILE A 280 -3.99 -12.28 24.93
C ILE A 280 -3.33 -12.94 26.14
N THR A 281 -4.02 -13.85 26.80
CA THR A 281 -3.53 -14.50 28.01
C THR A 281 -4.13 -15.89 28.17
N ASP A 282 -3.29 -16.85 28.53
CA ASP A 282 -3.68 -18.24 28.83
C ASP A 282 -2.91 -18.68 30.09
N VAL A 283 -3.63 -18.82 31.21
CA VAL A 283 -3.02 -19.06 32.53
C VAL A 283 -3.64 -20.29 33.20
N ASN A 284 -2.76 -21.13 33.74
CA ASN A 284 -3.11 -22.22 34.65
C ASN A 284 -2.22 -22.08 35.88
N GLN A 285 -2.82 -21.71 37.02
CA GLN A 285 -2.09 -21.44 38.25
C GLN A 285 -2.60 -22.34 39.38
N ASN A 286 -1.68 -23.11 39.97
CA ASN A 286 -1.92 -23.90 41.17
C ASN A 286 -1.42 -23.13 42.40
N ILE A 287 -2.28 -22.97 43.40
CA ILE A 287 -1.98 -22.29 44.66
C ILE A 287 -2.19 -23.28 45.80
N ILE A 288 -1.09 -23.79 46.34
CA ILE A 288 -1.12 -24.62 47.54
C ILE A 288 -1.32 -23.73 48.76
N VAL A 289 -2.39 -23.97 49.52
CA VAL A 289 -2.65 -23.23 50.76
C VAL A 289 -1.64 -23.66 51.81
N ARG A 290 -0.76 -22.74 52.21
CA ARG A 290 0.20 -22.95 53.31
C ARG A 290 -0.11 -21.96 54.41
N SER A 291 -0.23 -22.45 55.64
CA SER A 291 -0.32 -21.63 56.84
C SER A 291 0.99 -21.73 57.63
N VAL A 292 1.35 -20.66 58.34
CA VAL A 292 2.39 -20.71 59.38
C VAL A 292 1.97 -21.57 60.58
N SER A 293 0.68 -21.86 60.70
CA SER A 293 0.12 -22.76 61.70
C SER A 293 0.14 -24.21 61.22
N TYR A 294 0.63 -25.11 62.08
CA TYR A 294 0.55 -26.56 61.87
C TYR A 294 -0.89 -27.12 61.94
N LEU A 295 -1.88 -26.30 62.31
CA LEU A 295 -3.29 -26.69 62.37
C LEU A 295 -3.93 -26.85 60.98
N VAL A 296 -3.41 -26.16 59.97
CA VAL A 296 -3.89 -26.27 58.58
C VAL A 296 -2.76 -26.86 57.74
N PRO A 297 -2.69 -28.20 57.62
CA PRO A 297 -1.69 -28.82 56.76
C PRO A 297 -1.93 -28.38 55.31
N PRO A 298 -0.88 -28.24 54.49
CA PRO A 298 -1.02 -27.83 53.11
C PRO A 298 -1.54 -29.00 52.27
N VAL A 299 -2.85 -29.25 52.38
CA VAL A 299 -3.55 -30.34 51.67
C VAL A 299 -4.48 -29.82 50.58
N TRP A 300 -4.76 -28.51 50.57
CA TRP A 300 -5.60 -27.86 49.57
C TRP A 300 -4.75 -27.21 48.48
N ASN A 301 -5.16 -27.42 47.23
CA ASN A 301 -4.64 -26.78 46.04
C ASN A 301 -5.79 -26.07 45.32
N PHE A 302 -5.71 -24.74 45.20
CA PHE A 302 -6.61 -23.96 44.37
C PHE A 302 -6.05 -23.90 42.96
N ASN A 303 -6.78 -24.44 41.99
CA ASN A 303 -6.47 -24.33 40.58
C ASN A 303 -7.27 -23.17 39.98
N ILE A 304 -6.58 -22.17 39.45
CA ILE A 304 -7.18 -21.06 38.71
C ILE A 304 -6.81 -21.24 37.23
N ARG A 305 -7.81 -21.46 36.39
CA ARG A 305 -7.66 -21.56 34.94
C ARG A 305 -8.42 -20.42 34.28
N TYR A 306 -7.75 -19.63 33.45
CA TYR A 306 -8.43 -18.63 32.66
C TYR A 306 -7.76 -18.34 31.31
N LYS A 307 -8.56 -17.91 30.35
CA LYS A 307 -8.15 -17.46 29.02
C LYS A 307 -8.82 -16.15 28.66
N ILE A 308 -8.05 -15.21 28.11
CA ILE A 308 -8.52 -13.95 27.55
C ILE A 308 -8.15 -13.92 26.08
N ALA A 309 -9.12 -13.68 25.21
CA ALA A 309 -8.89 -13.59 23.77
C ALA A 309 -9.77 -12.52 23.12
N LEU A 310 -9.29 -11.94 22.01
CA LEU A 310 -10.13 -11.24 21.05
C LEU A 310 -10.53 -12.24 19.96
N VAL A 311 -11.83 -12.39 19.75
CA VAL A 311 -12.37 -13.29 18.72
C VAL A 311 -13.03 -12.44 17.64
N TYR A 312 -12.44 -12.41 16.44
CA TYR A 312 -13.00 -11.70 15.29
C TYR A 312 -14.01 -12.55 14.54
N GLY A 313 -15.08 -11.91 14.07
CA GLY A 313 -16.18 -12.54 13.36
C GLY A 313 -17.51 -12.48 14.11
N GLU A 314 -18.55 -13.02 13.49
CA GLU A 314 -19.92 -12.88 14.00
C GLU A 314 -20.29 -13.89 15.09
N GLN A 315 -19.47 -14.93 15.28
CA GLN A 315 -19.73 -16.00 16.24
C GLN A 315 -18.46 -16.46 16.93
N PHE A 316 -18.60 -16.95 18.15
CA PHE A 316 -17.54 -17.63 18.88
C PHE A 316 -18.11 -18.81 19.67
N LYS A 317 -17.24 -19.76 20.00
CA LYS A 317 -17.57 -20.91 20.81
C LYS A 317 -16.54 -21.04 21.94
N VAL A 318 -17.04 -21.26 23.15
CA VAL A 318 -16.22 -21.65 24.30
C VAL A 318 -16.57 -23.09 24.64
N SER A 319 -15.59 -23.96 24.69
CA SER A 319 -15.77 -25.35 25.14
C SER A 319 -14.80 -25.68 26.26
N THR A 320 -15.14 -26.65 27.09
CA THR A 320 -14.26 -27.12 28.14
C THR A 320 -14.39 -28.63 28.31
N ASN A 321 -13.30 -29.29 28.68
CA ASN A 321 -13.30 -30.67 29.18
C ASN A 321 -12.97 -30.73 30.68
N LEU A 322 -13.02 -29.58 31.37
CA LEU A 322 -12.87 -29.52 32.82
C LEU A 322 -14.09 -30.15 33.51
N PRO A 323 -13.89 -30.75 34.70
CA PRO A 323 -14.96 -31.33 35.50
C PRO A 323 -15.81 -30.27 36.23
N SER A 324 -15.40 -29.00 36.21
CA SER A 324 -16.10 -27.86 36.79
C SER A 324 -16.74 -26.98 35.72
N ALA A 325 -17.69 -26.15 36.15
CA ALA A 325 -18.31 -25.15 35.29
C ALA A 325 -17.33 -24.00 35.01
N VAL A 326 -17.33 -23.51 33.77
CA VAL A 326 -16.50 -22.36 33.34
C VAL A 326 -17.41 -21.14 33.17
N ASN A 327 -17.05 -20.04 33.83
CA ASN A 327 -17.73 -18.77 33.66
C ASN A 327 -17.14 -18.02 32.46
N VAL A 328 -18.00 -17.39 31.67
CA VAL A 328 -17.62 -16.67 30.45
C VAL A 328 -18.18 -15.25 30.56
N ILE A 329 -17.28 -14.27 30.44
CA ILE A 329 -17.63 -12.87 30.21
C ILE A 329 -17.28 -12.56 28.76
N TYR A 330 -18.21 -11.99 28.00
CA TYR A 330 -17.93 -11.54 26.65
C TYR A 330 -18.47 -10.14 26.40
N ILE A 331 -17.69 -9.34 25.67
CA ILE A 331 -17.99 -7.94 25.36
C ILE A 331 -18.00 -7.81 23.83
N PRO A 332 -19.17 -7.59 23.22
CA PRO A 332 -19.25 -7.36 21.78
C PRO A 332 -18.58 -6.04 21.40
N ILE A 333 -17.79 -6.08 20.33
CA ILE A 333 -17.11 -4.93 19.74
C ILE A 333 -17.72 -4.71 18.35
N VAL A 334 -18.25 -3.52 18.12
CA VAL A 334 -18.89 -3.14 16.87
C VAL A 334 -18.12 -2.00 16.21
N TYR A 335 -18.25 -1.90 14.89
CA TYR A 335 -17.65 -0.82 14.11
C TYR A 335 -18.62 -0.26 13.06
N LYS A 336 -18.35 0.97 12.65
CA LYS A 336 -19.06 1.68 11.58
C LYS A 336 -18.05 2.55 10.82
N GLU A 337 -18.28 2.74 9.51
CA GLU A 337 -17.52 3.73 8.74
C GLU A 337 -17.71 5.13 9.33
N ALA A 338 -16.60 5.82 9.61
CA ALA A 338 -16.65 7.19 10.10
C ALA A 338 -16.94 8.16 8.96
N GLN A 339 -17.70 9.23 9.25
CA GLN A 339 -17.92 10.29 8.26
C GLN A 339 -16.67 11.16 8.14
N VAL A 340 -15.92 10.99 7.05
CA VAL A 340 -14.65 11.68 6.82
C VAL A 340 -14.68 12.60 5.61
N LYS A 341 -14.27 13.85 5.82
CA LYS A 341 -13.89 14.77 4.73
C LYS A 341 -12.37 14.75 4.57
N TRP A 342 -11.90 14.19 3.46
CA TRP A 342 -10.49 14.13 3.10
C TRP A 342 -10.04 15.43 2.45
N LEU A 343 -8.89 15.94 2.89
CA LEU A 343 -8.21 17.10 2.35
C LEU A 343 -6.71 16.75 2.15
N PRO A 344 -5.98 17.50 1.29
CA PRO A 344 -4.58 17.21 0.99
C PRO A 344 -3.63 17.11 2.19
N ASP A 345 -3.93 17.78 3.30
CA ASP A 345 -3.07 17.86 4.49
C ASP A 345 -3.73 17.31 5.76
N ARG A 346 -5.00 16.90 5.69
CA ARG A 346 -5.78 16.49 6.86
C ARG A 346 -7.03 15.67 6.51
N ALA A 347 -7.52 14.91 7.47
CA ALA A 347 -8.83 14.28 7.45
C ALA A 347 -9.70 14.84 8.59
N LEU A 348 -10.93 15.23 8.27
CA LEU A 348 -11.90 15.73 9.25
C LEU A 348 -12.92 14.63 9.54
N VAL A 349 -12.90 14.09 10.76
CA VAL A 349 -13.80 13.04 11.22
C VAL A 349 -14.87 13.67 12.09
N ASN A 350 -16.12 13.60 11.65
CA ASN A 350 -17.25 14.10 12.43
C ASN A 350 -17.83 12.99 13.31
N VAL A 351 -17.93 13.24 14.60
CA VAL A 351 -18.51 12.32 15.59
C VAL A 351 -19.75 12.95 16.19
N THR A 352 -20.88 12.25 16.08
CA THR A 352 -22.18 12.73 16.55
C THR A 352 -22.57 12.12 17.89
N GLU A 353 -23.44 12.80 18.63
CA GLU A 353 -24.01 12.28 19.89
C GLU A 353 -24.69 10.91 19.73
N ALA A 354 -25.40 10.71 18.61
CA ALA A 354 -26.05 9.44 18.31
C ALA A 354 -25.05 8.28 18.12
N GLU A 355 -23.85 8.56 17.63
CA GLU A 355 -22.81 7.52 17.46
C GLU A 355 -22.19 7.10 18.79
N LEU A 356 -22.15 8.02 19.76
CA LEU A 356 -21.65 7.81 21.12
C LEU A 356 -22.69 7.16 22.05
N ALA A 357 -23.96 7.07 21.64
CA ALA A 357 -24.99 6.43 22.45
C ALA A 357 -24.71 4.93 22.66
N ASP A 358 -25.13 4.42 23.83
CA ASP A 358 -25.15 3.00 24.21
C ASP A 358 -23.78 2.28 24.28
N GLY A 359 -22.68 3.01 24.08
CA GLY A 359 -21.32 2.48 24.18
C GLY A 359 -20.77 2.52 25.59
N GLN A 360 -20.00 1.50 25.98
CA GLN A 360 -19.16 1.58 27.19
C GLN A 360 -17.91 2.44 26.92
N TRP A 361 -17.38 2.34 25.69
CA TRP A 361 -16.41 3.27 25.12
C TRP A 361 -16.59 3.33 23.61
N THR A 362 -16.21 4.47 23.02
CA THR A 362 -16.16 4.67 21.57
C THR A 362 -14.84 5.33 21.20
N ALA A 363 -14.22 4.86 20.11
CA ALA A 363 -12.97 5.38 19.59
C ALA A 363 -13.05 5.63 18.08
N ILE A 364 -12.33 6.65 17.61
CA ILE A 364 -11.98 6.77 16.19
C ILE A 364 -10.74 5.92 15.98
N VAL A 365 -10.76 5.05 14.98
CA VAL A 365 -9.58 4.30 14.51
C VAL A 365 -9.34 4.69 13.06
N MET A 366 -8.11 5.12 12.76
CA MET A 366 -7.67 5.49 11.43
C MET A 366 -6.49 4.62 11.03
N GLN A 367 -6.56 4.03 9.84
CA GLN A 367 -5.54 3.21 9.23
C GLN A 367 -5.31 3.70 7.81
N LEU A 368 -4.09 4.17 7.54
CA LEU A 368 -3.70 4.80 6.28
C LEU A 368 -2.70 3.92 5.52
N PRO A 369 -2.67 4.03 4.18
CA PRO A 369 -1.71 3.33 3.35
C PRO A 369 -0.30 3.84 3.60
N GLU A 370 0.68 3.13 3.04
CA GLU A 370 2.10 3.43 3.18
C GLU A 370 2.52 4.84 2.72
N LEU A 371 1.72 5.43 1.84
CA LEU A 371 1.91 6.76 1.29
C LEU A 371 1.46 7.88 2.24
N ALA A 372 0.88 7.57 3.40
CA ALA A 372 0.38 8.55 4.34
C ALA A 372 0.97 8.39 5.74
N ARG A 373 1.09 9.51 6.44
CA ARG A 373 1.55 9.58 7.83
C ARG A 373 0.72 10.55 8.65
N ILE A 374 0.03 10.04 9.66
CA ILE A 374 -0.63 10.81 10.71
C ILE A 374 0.46 11.42 11.59
N VAL A 375 0.49 12.74 11.67
CA VAL A 375 1.50 13.47 12.48
C VAL A 375 0.93 13.93 13.81
N ALA A 376 -0.36 14.25 13.84
CA ALA A 376 -1.04 14.73 15.02
C ALA A 376 -2.57 14.69 14.84
N VAL A 377 -3.28 14.73 15.96
CA VAL A 377 -4.74 14.80 16.02
C VAL A 377 -5.15 16.00 16.86
N ARG A 378 -5.98 16.88 16.29
CA ARG A 378 -6.61 17.99 17.01
C ARG A 378 -8.06 17.62 17.34
N THR A 379 -8.38 17.72 18.63
CA THR A 379 -9.71 17.44 19.19
C THR A 379 -10.68 18.61 18.97
N PRO A 380 -12.01 18.41 19.10
CA PRO A 380 -13.00 19.49 19.10
C PRO A 380 -12.69 20.60 20.12
N GLY A 381 -12.22 20.23 21.31
CA GLY A 381 -11.73 21.16 22.34
C GLY A 381 -10.38 21.82 22.05
N ASN A 382 -9.86 21.70 20.83
CA ASN A 382 -8.56 22.22 20.37
C ASN A 382 -7.30 21.63 21.04
N ALA A 383 -7.43 20.60 21.88
CA ALA A 383 -6.26 19.87 22.37
C ALA A 383 -5.53 19.18 21.22
N MET A 384 -4.20 19.28 21.23
CA MET A 384 -3.31 18.71 20.22
C MET A 384 -2.60 17.47 20.75
N ILE A 385 -2.75 16.35 20.05
CA ILE A 385 -2.10 15.08 20.37
C ILE A 385 -1.12 14.78 19.25
N SER A 386 0.17 14.95 19.51
CA SER A 386 1.25 14.77 18.54
C SER A 386 2.35 13.89 19.13
N ASN A 387 3.00 13.07 18.30
CA ASN A 387 4.15 12.24 18.71
C ASN A 387 3.86 11.37 19.96
N ALA A 388 2.62 10.88 20.08
CA ALA A 388 2.12 10.20 21.27
C ALA A 388 1.73 8.76 20.91
N THR A 389 2.42 7.79 21.50
CA THR A 389 2.19 6.36 21.29
C THR A 389 1.69 5.74 22.58
N ASP A 390 0.49 5.15 22.54
CA ASP A 390 -0.19 4.47 23.66
C ASP A 390 -0.23 5.30 24.94
N VAL A 391 -0.69 6.55 24.82
CA VAL A 391 -0.77 7.50 25.93
C VAL A 391 -2.16 7.49 26.58
N LYS A 392 -2.17 7.79 27.88
CA LYS A 392 -3.40 8.08 28.65
C LYS A 392 -3.36 9.53 29.08
N LEU A 393 -4.28 10.33 28.54
CA LEU A 393 -4.35 11.77 28.79
C LEU A 393 -5.50 12.07 29.75
N VAL A 394 -5.30 13.02 30.66
CA VAL A 394 -6.39 13.48 31.54
C VAL A 394 -7.48 14.11 30.68
N TRP A 395 -8.72 13.66 30.87
CA TRP A 395 -9.87 14.13 30.10
C TRP A 395 -11.16 14.03 30.90
N GLY A 396 -11.76 15.19 31.20
CA GLY A 396 -12.91 15.26 32.09
C GLY A 396 -12.56 14.73 33.49
N SER A 397 -13.38 13.81 34.00
CA SER A 397 -13.14 13.11 35.27
C SER A 397 -12.33 11.81 35.11
N GLY A 398 -11.89 11.47 33.89
CA GLY A 398 -11.24 10.21 33.58
C GLY A 398 -9.97 10.34 32.73
N LEU A 399 -9.65 9.25 32.03
CA LEU A 399 -8.50 9.16 31.13
C LEU A 399 -8.99 8.89 29.70
N ARG A 400 -8.40 9.60 28.74
CA ARG A 400 -8.52 9.37 27.31
C ARG A 400 -7.33 8.54 26.84
N ALA A 401 -7.59 7.39 26.24
CA ALA A 401 -6.54 6.65 25.53
C ALA A 401 -6.39 7.22 24.11
N ALA A 402 -5.15 7.44 23.70
CA ALA A 402 -4.79 7.91 22.36
C ALA A 402 -3.46 7.30 21.93
N SER A 403 -3.33 7.02 20.64
CA SER A 403 -2.07 6.54 20.07
C SER A 403 -1.99 6.93 18.61
N ILE A 404 -0.80 7.34 18.19
CA ILE A 404 -0.37 7.39 16.81
C ILE A 404 0.79 6.40 16.72
N SER A 405 0.69 5.42 15.82
CA SER A 405 1.74 4.43 15.65
C SER A 405 3.07 5.12 15.31
N PRO A 406 4.24 4.54 15.65
CA PRO A 406 5.53 5.19 15.39
C PRO A 406 5.76 5.58 13.91
N ASP A 407 5.28 4.76 12.97
CA ASP A 407 5.29 5.03 11.54
C ASP A 407 4.19 6.01 11.08
N GLY A 408 3.27 6.36 11.96
CA GLY A 408 2.12 7.23 11.75
C GLY A 408 1.05 6.65 10.81
N ARG A 409 1.08 5.37 10.49
CA ARG A 409 0.09 4.75 9.60
C ARG A 409 -1.22 4.43 10.29
N GLN A 410 -1.19 4.27 11.61
CA GLN A 410 -2.36 3.93 12.40
C GLN A 410 -2.52 4.91 13.55
N ALA A 411 -3.75 5.24 13.89
CA ALA A 411 -4.03 5.99 15.09
C ALA A 411 -5.37 5.55 15.69
N TYR A 412 -5.46 5.61 17.01
CA TYR A 412 -6.73 5.55 17.71
C TYR A 412 -6.87 6.71 18.69
N LEU A 413 -8.10 7.16 18.88
CA LEU A 413 -8.46 8.16 19.86
C LEU A 413 -9.81 7.81 20.49
N VAL A 414 -9.83 7.59 21.81
CA VAL A 414 -11.07 7.38 22.55
C VAL A 414 -11.82 8.72 22.64
N VAL A 415 -13.05 8.73 22.11
CA VAL A 415 -13.94 9.91 22.04
C VAL A 415 -15.12 9.81 23.02
N GLN A 416 -15.27 8.65 23.67
CA GLN A 416 -16.22 8.41 24.75
C GLN A 416 -15.72 7.28 25.65
N ILE A 417 -15.80 7.47 26.97
CA ILE A 417 -15.61 6.41 27.97
C ILE A 417 -16.59 6.63 29.13
N GLY A 418 -17.46 5.66 29.38
CA GLY A 418 -18.60 5.84 30.29
C GLY A 418 -19.40 7.10 29.92
N ASP A 419 -19.61 7.97 30.90
CA ASP A 419 -20.37 9.21 30.75
C ASP A 419 -19.55 10.37 30.14
N THR A 420 -18.22 10.25 30.07
CA THR A 420 -17.36 11.30 29.51
C THR A 420 -17.29 11.15 28.00
N LYS A 421 -17.72 12.19 27.27
CA LYS A 421 -17.80 12.20 25.80
C LYS A 421 -17.52 13.57 25.20
N GLU A 422 -16.99 13.60 23.97
CA GLU A 422 -16.69 14.83 23.24
C GLU A 422 -17.14 14.67 21.77
N PRO A 423 -18.41 14.93 21.45
CA PRO A 423 -18.84 14.98 20.05
C PRO A 423 -18.21 16.18 19.33
N GLY A 424 -18.16 16.11 17.99
CA GLY A 424 -17.65 17.18 17.14
C GLY A 424 -16.66 16.70 16.09
N VAL A 425 -15.90 17.64 15.52
CA VAL A 425 -14.97 17.37 14.43
C VAL A 425 -13.55 17.18 14.95
N TYR A 426 -13.03 15.97 14.78
CA TYR A 426 -11.63 15.63 15.01
C TYR A 426 -10.82 15.85 13.72
N THR A 427 -9.70 16.56 13.82
CA THR A 427 -8.81 16.83 12.68
C THR A 427 -7.56 15.96 12.80
N PHE A 428 -7.42 14.97 11.93
CA PHE A 428 -6.20 14.20 11.77
C PHE A 428 -5.31 14.92 10.75
N MET A 429 -4.13 15.39 11.16
CA MET A 429 -3.16 15.98 10.24
C MET A 429 -2.35 14.87 9.59
N ILE A 430 -2.30 14.86 8.26
CA ILE A 430 -1.75 13.77 7.48
C ILE A 430 -0.77 14.33 6.45
N ASN A 431 0.44 13.82 6.46
CA ASN A 431 1.43 14.06 5.42
C ASN A 431 1.32 12.95 4.38
N TRP A 432 1.00 13.32 3.15
CA TRP A 432 0.93 12.39 2.02
C TRP A 432 2.19 12.47 1.16
N SER A 433 2.68 11.32 0.75
CA SER A 433 3.69 11.16 -0.30
C SER A 433 2.99 10.81 -1.60
N PRO A 434 3.41 11.39 -2.74
CA PRO A 434 2.83 11.02 -4.01
C PRO A 434 3.19 9.58 -4.38
N MET A 435 2.27 8.90 -5.06
CA MET A 435 2.53 7.58 -5.61
C MET A 435 3.32 7.72 -6.91
N ARG A 436 4.49 7.10 -6.99
CA ARG A 436 5.33 7.09 -8.21
C ARG A 436 5.24 5.74 -8.89
N ILE A 437 4.63 5.72 -10.07
CA ILE A 437 4.44 4.51 -10.88
C ILE A 437 5.49 4.52 -11.98
N PRO A 438 6.48 3.60 -11.95
CA PRO A 438 7.50 3.54 -12.99
C PRO A 438 6.88 3.17 -14.34
N VAL A 439 7.38 3.77 -15.41
CA VAL A 439 6.97 3.49 -16.78
C VAL A 439 8.20 3.14 -17.61
N VAL A 440 8.22 1.90 -18.11
CA VAL A 440 9.35 1.32 -18.84
C VAL A 440 8.91 0.78 -20.19
N ASP A 441 9.84 0.66 -21.13
CA ASP A 441 9.61 -0.08 -22.36
C ASP A 441 9.80 -1.60 -22.14
N THR A 442 9.53 -2.38 -23.19
CA THR A 442 9.73 -3.84 -23.20
C THR A 442 11.18 -4.30 -23.00
N LYS A 443 12.14 -3.38 -23.08
CA LYS A 443 13.58 -3.60 -22.83
C LYS A 443 14.00 -3.10 -21.44
N GLY A 444 13.06 -2.67 -20.59
CA GLY A 444 13.29 -2.18 -19.24
C GLY A 444 13.85 -0.74 -19.17
N ARG A 445 13.85 0.00 -20.28
CA ARG A 445 14.37 1.37 -20.34
C ARG A 445 13.27 2.37 -19.96
N SER A 446 13.64 3.43 -19.25
CA SER A 446 12.72 4.52 -18.88
C SER A 446 12.13 5.20 -20.11
N VAL A 447 10.82 5.46 -20.09
CA VAL A 447 10.10 6.11 -21.19
C VAL A 447 9.99 7.63 -20.95
N SER A 448 10.36 8.44 -21.94
CA SER A 448 10.20 9.91 -21.93
C SER A 448 8.92 10.35 -22.66
N TYR A 449 8.58 11.65 -22.66
CA TYR A 449 7.42 12.21 -23.38
C TYR A 449 6.07 11.60 -22.97
N LEU A 450 5.95 11.31 -21.68
CA LEU A 450 4.73 10.82 -21.06
C LEU A 450 3.81 11.98 -20.67
N SER A 451 2.51 11.69 -20.67
CA SER A 451 1.47 12.51 -20.03
C SER A 451 0.49 11.55 -19.36
N ALA A 452 -0.13 11.99 -18.27
CA ALA A 452 -1.03 11.14 -17.51
C ALA A 452 -2.20 11.95 -16.95
N THR A 453 -3.35 11.31 -16.86
CA THR A 453 -4.56 11.86 -16.23
C THR A 453 -5.16 10.79 -15.34
N ALA A 454 -5.40 11.09 -14.08
CA ALA A 454 -6.12 10.21 -13.16
C ALA A 454 -7.55 10.69 -12.95
N ASP A 455 -8.46 9.76 -12.66
CA ASP A 455 -9.90 10.01 -12.50
C ASP A 455 -10.24 10.80 -11.23
N LYS A 456 -9.53 10.52 -10.13
CA LYS A 456 -9.81 11.07 -8.79
C LYS A 456 -8.72 11.99 -8.24
N PHE A 457 -7.52 11.90 -8.80
CA PHE A 457 -6.32 12.55 -8.28
C PHE A 457 -5.63 13.40 -9.34
N GLU A 458 -4.80 14.33 -8.89
CA GLU A 458 -3.88 15.01 -9.80
C GLU A 458 -2.75 14.06 -10.19
N ALA A 459 -2.53 13.91 -11.49
CA ALA A 459 -1.42 13.14 -12.04
C ALA A 459 -0.49 14.06 -12.84
N SER A 460 0.80 13.80 -12.73
CA SER A 460 1.83 14.42 -13.56
C SER A 460 2.76 13.32 -14.09
N ALA A 461 3.37 13.56 -15.24
CA ALA A 461 4.28 12.59 -15.84
C ALA A 461 5.67 13.21 -16.02
N SER A 462 6.69 12.40 -15.77
CA SER A 462 8.09 12.73 -15.97
C SER A 462 8.78 11.59 -16.72
N ALA A 463 10.02 11.79 -17.15
CA ALA A 463 10.77 10.72 -17.78
C ALA A 463 10.89 9.52 -16.82
N GLY A 464 10.37 8.37 -17.24
CA GLY A 464 10.45 7.09 -16.54
C GLY A 464 9.38 6.84 -15.47
N TYR A 465 8.49 7.80 -15.16
CA TYR A 465 7.43 7.58 -14.17
C TYR A 465 6.24 8.54 -14.30
N VAL A 466 5.10 8.11 -13.75
CA VAL A 466 3.93 8.94 -13.49
C VAL A 466 3.81 9.15 -11.98
N GLU A 467 3.60 10.39 -11.56
CA GLU A 467 3.40 10.78 -10.17
C GLU A 467 1.93 11.13 -9.94
N VAL A 468 1.31 10.53 -8.93
CA VAL A 468 -0.10 10.77 -8.56
C VAL A 468 -0.17 11.29 -7.13
N LYS A 469 -0.79 12.45 -6.93
CA LYS A 469 -0.93 13.08 -5.60
C LYS A 469 -2.12 12.48 -4.85
N ILE A 470 -1.84 11.46 -4.05
CA ILE A 470 -2.82 10.79 -3.20
C ILE A 470 -3.11 11.63 -1.96
N TYR A 471 -4.39 11.80 -1.61
CA TYR A 471 -4.82 12.45 -0.36
C TYR A 471 -5.99 11.75 0.33
N LYS A 472 -6.41 10.60 -0.21
CA LYS A 472 -7.48 9.75 0.31
C LYS A 472 -7.16 8.29 -0.01
N PRO A 473 -7.42 7.34 0.91
CA PRO A 473 -7.12 5.93 0.72
C PRO A 473 -8.22 5.23 -0.10
N GLU A 474 -8.17 5.38 -1.42
CA GLU A 474 -9.08 4.68 -2.32
C GLU A 474 -8.42 4.26 -3.65
N PRO A 475 -8.92 3.18 -4.30
CA PRO A 475 -8.53 2.84 -5.66
C PRO A 475 -8.86 3.93 -6.68
N PHE A 476 -8.07 4.00 -7.75
CA PHE A 476 -8.23 4.97 -8.83
C PHE A 476 -7.81 4.40 -10.17
N THR A 477 -8.21 5.08 -11.25
CA THR A 477 -7.80 4.75 -12.61
C THR A 477 -7.01 5.90 -13.21
N MET A 478 -5.99 5.61 -14.01
CA MET A 478 -5.28 6.63 -14.77
C MET A 478 -5.05 6.21 -16.21
N ASP A 479 -5.09 7.17 -17.11
CA ASP A 479 -4.68 6.99 -18.50
C ASP A 479 -3.28 7.56 -18.69
N ILE A 480 -2.38 6.76 -19.28
CA ILE A 480 -1.04 7.17 -19.68
C ILE A 480 -1.04 7.35 -21.19
N SER A 481 -0.53 8.49 -21.66
CA SER A 481 -0.29 8.77 -23.07
C SER A 481 1.20 9.00 -23.33
N TYR A 482 1.68 8.48 -24.46
CA TYR A 482 3.06 8.62 -24.93
C TYR A 482 3.07 9.41 -26.24
N LYS A 483 3.82 10.51 -26.28
CA LYS A 483 3.84 11.46 -27.42
C LYS A 483 2.42 11.89 -27.87
N GLY A 484 1.49 12.05 -26.91
CA GLY A 484 0.10 12.45 -27.18
C GLY A 484 -0.84 11.33 -27.65
N VAL A 485 -0.37 10.09 -27.77
CA VAL A 485 -1.19 8.91 -28.10
C VAL A 485 -1.48 8.11 -26.84
N LYS A 486 -2.74 7.72 -26.62
CA LYS A 486 -3.14 6.90 -25.46
C LYS A 486 -2.40 5.55 -25.51
N ALA A 487 -1.60 5.30 -24.48
CA ALA A 487 -0.68 4.16 -24.42
C ALA A 487 -1.19 3.05 -23.50
N ALA A 488 -1.70 3.41 -22.32
CA ALA A 488 -2.22 2.44 -21.36
C ALA A 488 -3.33 3.06 -20.50
N GLN A 489 -4.27 2.22 -20.08
CA GLN A 489 -5.16 2.51 -18.96
C GLN A 489 -4.70 1.69 -17.77
N VAL A 490 -4.45 2.33 -16.64
CA VAL A 490 -3.91 1.69 -15.43
C VAL A 490 -4.94 1.75 -14.31
N VAL A 491 -5.36 0.57 -13.83
CA VAL A 491 -6.27 0.44 -12.69
C VAL A 491 -5.43 0.16 -11.44
N VAL A 492 -5.48 1.07 -10.47
CA VAL A 492 -4.68 1.00 -9.25
C VAL A 492 -5.54 0.58 -8.07
N ASN A 493 -5.38 -0.66 -7.62
CA ASN A 493 -6.13 -1.21 -6.49
C ASN A 493 -5.35 -1.24 -5.17
N SER A 494 -4.07 -0.83 -5.17
CA SER A 494 -3.22 -0.81 -3.98
C SER A 494 -2.32 0.43 -3.98
N LEU A 495 -2.34 1.18 -2.89
CA LEU A 495 -1.59 2.42 -2.66
C LEU A 495 -0.26 2.11 -1.96
N VAL A 496 0.67 1.52 -2.71
CA VAL A 496 1.98 1.11 -2.19
C VAL A 496 3.08 2.11 -2.55
N ALA A 497 4.12 2.17 -1.73
CA ALA A 497 5.29 3.02 -2.00
C ALA A 497 6.11 2.56 -3.23
N LYS A 498 6.04 1.27 -3.57
CA LYS A 498 6.79 0.66 -4.68
C LYS A 498 5.87 -0.17 -5.58
N PRO A 499 5.05 0.47 -6.44
CA PRO A 499 4.17 -0.24 -7.34
C PRO A 499 4.95 -0.96 -8.46
N GLN A 500 4.32 -1.97 -9.06
CA GLN A 500 4.83 -2.65 -10.24
C GLN A 500 4.99 -1.65 -11.42
N PRO A 501 6.07 -1.74 -12.22
CA PRO A 501 6.22 -0.89 -13.40
C PRO A 501 5.13 -1.16 -14.44
N VAL A 502 4.71 -0.10 -15.13
CA VAL A 502 3.86 -0.16 -16.32
C VAL A 502 4.77 -0.32 -17.53
N THR A 503 4.65 -1.45 -18.23
CA THR A 503 5.45 -1.73 -19.43
C THR A 503 4.69 -1.30 -20.69
N LEU A 504 5.28 -0.40 -21.46
CA LEU A 504 4.76 0.04 -22.75
C LEU A 504 5.46 -0.72 -23.90
N GLY A 505 4.69 -1.21 -24.86
CA GLY A 505 5.23 -1.78 -26.09
C GLY A 505 5.77 -0.65 -26.97
N ILE A 506 7.08 -0.41 -26.95
CA ILE A 506 7.73 0.63 -27.76
C ILE A 506 8.78 -0.05 -28.65
N TYR A 507 8.65 0.13 -29.97
CA TYR A 507 9.37 -0.64 -30.97
C TYR A 507 9.91 0.25 -32.11
N ASN A 508 10.77 -0.31 -32.94
CA ASN A 508 11.24 0.30 -34.17
C ASN A 508 10.39 -0.18 -35.36
N VAL A 509 9.90 0.76 -36.16
CA VAL A 509 9.17 0.46 -37.41
C VAL A 509 10.03 0.88 -38.59
N LYS A 510 10.48 -0.10 -39.38
CA LYS A 510 11.17 0.14 -40.64
C LYS A 510 10.17 0.06 -41.79
N VAL A 511 10.02 1.13 -42.55
CA VAL A 511 9.20 1.15 -43.78
C VAL A 511 10.13 1.18 -44.97
N VAL A 512 9.96 0.22 -45.89
CA VAL A 512 10.70 0.14 -47.15
C VAL A 512 9.74 0.41 -48.29
N VAL A 513 9.96 1.50 -49.02
CA VAL A 513 9.13 1.91 -50.16
C VAL A 513 9.81 1.45 -51.44
N VAL A 514 9.08 0.64 -52.21
CA VAL A 514 9.56 0.12 -53.49
C VAL A 514 8.59 0.43 -54.63
N GLY A 515 9.11 0.51 -55.85
CA GLY A 515 8.33 0.62 -57.06
C GLY A 515 7.73 -0.72 -57.50
N ALA A 516 7.02 -0.69 -58.62
CA ALA A 516 6.37 -1.86 -59.23
C ALA A 516 7.36 -2.97 -59.61
N LEU A 517 8.63 -2.63 -59.85
CA LEU A 517 9.73 -3.55 -60.18
C LEU A 517 10.62 -3.86 -58.96
N ASN A 518 10.14 -3.58 -57.74
CA ASN A 518 10.88 -3.71 -56.47
C ASN A 518 12.14 -2.83 -56.37
N GLN A 519 12.29 -1.82 -57.22
CA GLN A 519 13.34 -0.82 -57.11
C GLN A 519 13.09 0.11 -55.92
N PRO A 520 14.11 0.50 -55.15
CA PRO A 520 13.95 1.39 -54.00
C PRO A 520 13.50 2.79 -54.44
N ILE A 521 12.58 3.40 -53.69
CA ILE A 521 12.13 4.78 -53.93
C ILE A 521 12.71 5.68 -52.84
N SER A 522 13.71 6.49 -53.18
CA SER A 522 14.29 7.49 -52.27
C SER A 522 13.44 8.77 -52.19
N GLU A 523 13.61 9.54 -51.12
CA GLU A 523 12.90 10.81 -50.87
C GLU A 523 11.36 10.70 -50.82
N ALA A 524 10.81 9.49 -50.68
CA ALA A 524 9.39 9.29 -50.46
C ALA A 524 9.02 9.77 -49.05
N SER A 525 8.01 10.62 -48.95
CA SER A 525 7.49 11.10 -47.65
C SER A 525 6.62 10.01 -47.04
N VAL A 526 7.01 9.52 -45.87
CA VAL A 526 6.30 8.47 -45.14
C VAL A 526 5.79 9.05 -43.83
N SER A 527 4.54 8.75 -43.47
CA SER A 527 3.94 9.11 -42.19
C SER A 527 3.10 7.96 -41.64
N LEU A 528 2.98 7.88 -40.31
CA LEU A 528 2.09 6.95 -39.62
C LEU A 528 0.83 7.70 -39.18
N GLU A 529 -0.33 7.37 -39.75
CA GLU A 529 -1.60 7.91 -39.27
C GLU A 529 -1.95 7.29 -37.92
N GLY A 530 -2.24 8.13 -36.92
CA GLY A 530 -2.48 7.70 -35.53
C GLY A 530 -1.25 7.77 -34.62
N PHE A 531 -0.06 8.12 -35.13
CA PHE A 531 1.14 8.34 -34.33
C PHE A 531 1.98 9.50 -34.89
N PRO A 532 2.57 10.39 -34.06
CA PRO A 532 3.32 11.54 -34.57
C PRO A 532 4.72 11.13 -35.09
N ALA A 533 4.76 10.38 -36.19
CA ALA A 533 5.97 9.97 -36.88
C ALA A 533 5.85 10.24 -38.38
N SER A 534 6.81 11.01 -38.91
CA SER A 534 6.92 11.31 -40.33
C SER A 534 8.38 11.53 -40.72
N GLY A 535 8.75 11.20 -41.95
CA GLY A 535 10.08 11.45 -42.49
C GLY A 535 10.19 11.04 -43.95
N LYS A 536 11.41 10.94 -44.46
CA LYS A 536 11.68 10.55 -45.85
C LYS A 536 12.53 9.29 -45.95
N THR A 537 12.33 8.52 -47.02
CA THR A 537 13.17 7.36 -47.32
C THR A 537 14.57 7.76 -47.80
N ASP A 538 15.56 6.97 -47.39
CA ASP A 538 16.96 7.09 -47.80
C ASP A 538 17.22 6.52 -49.21
N GLY A 539 18.50 6.44 -49.61
CA GLY A 539 18.91 5.86 -50.90
C GLY A 539 18.59 4.38 -51.08
N ALA A 540 18.32 3.64 -50.00
CA ALA A 540 17.84 2.26 -50.04
C ALA A 540 16.29 2.17 -50.06
N GLY A 541 15.60 3.32 -50.14
CA GLY A 541 14.14 3.39 -50.09
C GLY A 541 13.58 3.11 -48.70
N ALA A 542 14.40 3.20 -47.64
CA ALA A 542 14.00 2.84 -46.29
C ALA A 542 13.91 4.05 -45.35
N ILE A 543 13.03 3.97 -44.37
CA ILE A 543 12.99 4.87 -43.21
C ILE A 543 12.75 4.05 -41.95
N VAL A 544 13.42 4.41 -40.85
CA VAL A 544 13.22 3.79 -39.54
C VAL A 544 12.61 4.81 -38.59
N PHE A 545 11.36 4.57 -38.17
CA PHE A 545 10.74 5.26 -37.06
C PHE A 545 11.12 4.58 -35.76
N LYS A 546 11.89 5.28 -34.93
CA LYS A 546 12.26 4.82 -33.59
C LYS A 546 11.16 5.18 -32.59
N ASP A 547 11.03 4.34 -31.58
CA ASP A 547 10.14 4.53 -30.44
C ASP A 547 8.67 4.76 -30.85
N VAL A 548 8.13 3.82 -31.65
CA VAL A 548 6.72 3.75 -32.03
C VAL A 548 5.98 2.87 -31.04
N LEU A 549 4.87 3.38 -30.51
CA LEU A 549 4.01 2.64 -29.58
C LEU A 549 3.35 1.44 -30.28
N ALA A 550 3.15 0.34 -29.57
CA ALA A 550 2.39 -0.81 -30.08
C ALA A 550 0.97 -0.41 -30.46
N GLY A 551 0.45 -0.98 -31.55
CA GLY A 551 -0.87 -0.67 -32.06
C GLY A 551 -0.98 -0.87 -33.57
N THR A 552 -2.16 -0.58 -34.10
CA THR A 552 -2.43 -0.64 -35.53
C THR A 552 -2.41 0.77 -36.10
N TYR A 553 -1.61 0.99 -37.13
CA TYR A 553 -1.45 2.28 -37.81
C TYR A 553 -1.67 2.13 -39.30
N LYS A 554 -1.92 3.25 -39.98
CA LYS A 554 -1.89 3.32 -41.43
C LYS A 554 -0.63 4.05 -41.88
N VAL A 555 0.21 3.36 -42.65
CA VAL A 555 1.40 3.92 -43.29
C VAL A 555 0.96 4.67 -44.54
N ASN A 556 1.15 5.99 -44.56
CA ASN A 556 0.88 6.85 -45.70
C ASN A 556 2.19 7.23 -46.38
N VAL A 557 2.32 6.88 -47.66
CA VAL A 557 3.48 7.18 -48.50
C VAL A 557 3.06 8.17 -49.59
N ASP A 558 3.76 9.29 -49.69
CA ASP A 558 3.64 10.29 -50.75
C ASP A 558 4.97 10.43 -51.50
N VAL A 559 4.96 10.17 -52.80
CA VAL A 559 6.11 10.37 -53.68
C VAL A 559 5.87 11.58 -54.57
N GLY A 560 6.58 12.68 -54.29
CA GLY A 560 6.59 13.90 -55.10
C GLY A 560 5.23 14.60 -55.26
N GLY A 561 4.28 14.37 -54.35
CA GLY A 561 2.92 14.91 -54.41
C GLY A 561 2.02 14.25 -55.46
N ARG A 562 2.50 13.20 -56.14
CA ARG A 562 1.82 12.56 -57.28
C ARG A 562 1.28 11.17 -56.98
N VAL A 563 2.01 10.37 -56.21
CA VAL A 563 1.63 9.01 -55.88
C VAL A 563 1.40 8.91 -54.39
N LYS A 564 0.18 8.56 -53.99
CA LYS A 564 -0.22 8.37 -52.60
C LYS A 564 -0.66 6.93 -52.39
N VAL A 565 0.01 6.21 -51.50
CA VAL A 565 -0.30 4.82 -51.14
C VAL A 565 -0.48 4.73 -49.64
N SER A 566 -1.50 4.01 -49.21
CA SER A 566 -1.78 3.75 -47.80
C SER A 566 -1.85 2.25 -47.55
N GLN A 567 -1.19 1.77 -46.50
CA GLN A 567 -1.29 0.38 -46.06
C GLN A 567 -1.34 0.29 -44.54
N ASP A 568 -2.14 -0.63 -44.01
CA ASP A 568 -2.17 -0.89 -42.58
C ASP A 568 -0.93 -1.67 -42.13
N ILE A 569 -0.47 -1.36 -40.92
CA ILE A 569 0.62 -2.02 -40.22
C ILE A 569 0.22 -2.29 -38.77
N GLU A 570 0.47 -3.50 -38.30
CA GLU A 570 0.38 -3.86 -36.89
C GLU A 570 1.77 -3.81 -36.27
N VAL A 571 1.93 -3.07 -35.18
CA VAL A 571 3.16 -2.95 -34.42
C VAL A 571 2.98 -3.69 -33.10
N ASN A 572 3.53 -4.89 -33.02
CA ASN A 572 3.59 -5.73 -31.82
C ASN A 572 5.04 -6.15 -31.46
N GLY A 573 6.00 -5.58 -32.17
CA GLY A 573 7.42 -5.89 -32.15
C GLY A 573 8.20 -4.93 -33.04
N ASP A 574 9.52 -5.07 -33.09
CA ASP A 574 10.32 -4.42 -34.14
C ASP A 574 9.87 -4.99 -35.50
N VAL A 575 9.35 -4.14 -36.39
CA VAL A 575 8.66 -4.58 -37.63
C VAL A 575 9.23 -3.90 -38.87
N GLU A 576 9.36 -4.68 -39.95
CA GLU A 576 9.69 -4.18 -41.29
C GLU A 576 8.47 -4.31 -42.21
N LYS A 577 8.02 -3.21 -42.80
CA LYS A 577 6.88 -3.15 -43.71
C LYS A 577 7.33 -2.68 -45.09
N VAL A 578 7.13 -3.53 -46.09
CA VAL A 578 7.38 -3.19 -47.49
C VAL A 578 6.10 -2.61 -48.12
N VAL A 579 6.15 -1.36 -48.57
CA VAL A 579 5.06 -0.67 -49.26
C VAL A 579 5.38 -0.60 -50.74
N LYS A 580 4.62 -1.34 -51.55
CA LYS A 580 4.73 -1.32 -53.02
C LYS A 580 3.95 -0.15 -53.60
N THR A 581 4.60 0.61 -54.48
CA THR A 581 4.02 1.74 -55.21
C THR A 581 3.88 1.39 -56.70
N PRO A 582 2.94 2.01 -57.44
CA PRO A 582 2.78 1.80 -58.89
C PRO A 582 3.88 2.47 -59.73
N ILE A 583 5.01 2.87 -59.14
CA ILE A 583 6.08 3.62 -59.81
C ILE A 583 7.01 2.64 -60.56
N VAL A 584 7.26 2.89 -61.84
CA VAL A 584 8.14 2.07 -62.68
C VAL A 584 9.53 2.69 -62.80
N ALA A 585 9.64 4.03 -62.75
CA ALA A 585 10.91 4.74 -62.74
C ALA A 585 10.78 6.12 -62.06
N VAL A 586 11.89 6.65 -61.54
CA VAL A 586 11.99 8.04 -61.08
C VAL A 586 13.02 8.75 -61.95
N VAL A 587 12.60 9.73 -62.74
CA VAL A 587 13.48 10.46 -63.68
C VAL A 587 13.47 11.94 -63.31
N GLY A 588 14.64 12.50 -62.98
CA GLY A 588 14.77 13.91 -62.59
C GLY A 588 13.92 14.31 -61.37
N GLY A 589 13.69 13.39 -60.43
CA GLY A 589 12.84 13.61 -59.25
C GLY A 589 11.33 13.47 -59.50
N VAL A 590 10.93 13.11 -60.72
CA VAL A 590 9.52 12.90 -61.08
C VAL A 590 9.20 11.41 -61.15
N PRO A 591 8.21 10.90 -60.38
CA PRO A 591 7.79 9.51 -60.47
C PRO A 591 6.97 9.25 -61.75
N ILE A 592 7.30 8.17 -62.46
CA ILE A 592 6.57 7.64 -63.63
C ILE A 592 5.79 6.40 -63.18
N THR A 593 4.48 6.42 -63.34
CA THR A 593 3.59 5.32 -62.92
C THR A 593 3.38 4.27 -64.00
N THR A 594 2.87 3.10 -63.64
CA THR A 594 2.45 2.06 -64.60
C THR A 594 1.42 2.57 -65.61
N LEU A 595 0.54 3.50 -65.19
CA LEU A 595 -0.43 4.15 -66.09
C LEU A 595 0.25 5.08 -67.10
N ASP A 596 1.25 5.85 -66.66
CA ASP A 596 2.05 6.71 -67.56
C ASP A 596 2.85 5.88 -68.58
N ALA A 597 3.36 4.72 -68.14
CA ALA A 597 4.11 3.77 -68.97
C ALA A 597 3.22 3.07 -70.02
N VAL A 598 1.96 2.76 -69.69
CA VAL A 598 1.00 2.17 -70.64
C VAL A 598 0.48 3.21 -71.63
N ALA A 599 0.26 4.46 -71.20
CA ALA A 599 -0.10 5.56 -72.08
C ALA A 599 1.00 5.88 -73.12
N THR A 600 2.27 5.58 -72.81
CA THR A 600 3.41 5.77 -73.73
C THR A 600 3.64 4.61 -74.70
N VAL A 601 3.00 3.45 -74.53
CA VAL A 601 2.91 2.39 -75.56
C VAL A 601 2.10 2.87 -76.78
N GLY A 602 1.31 3.95 -76.65
CA GLY A 602 0.69 4.68 -77.75
C GLY A 602 1.60 5.65 -78.52
N GLY A 603 2.89 5.76 -78.14
CA GLY A 603 3.92 6.40 -78.98
C GLY A 603 4.44 7.77 -78.52
N LEU A 604 5.08 7.86 -77.35
CA LEU A 604 6.05 8.92 -77.03
C LEU A 604 7.12 8.38 -76.07
N SER A 605 8.41 8.54 -76.39
CA SER A 605 9.53 8.04 -75.57
C SER A 605 9.71 8.84 -74.28
N ALA A 606 10.30 8.23 -73.24
CA ALA A 606 10.54 8.81 -71.92
C ALA A 606 11.32 10.16 -71.94
N ALA A 607 12.03 10.46 -73.02
CA ALA A 607 12.70 11.74 -73.24
C ALA A 607 11.72 12.91 -73.54
N GLY A 608 10.55 12.64 -74.12
CA GLY A 608 9.55 13.65 -74.49
C GLY A 608 8.78 14.23 -73.30
N LEU A 609 8.52 13.42 -72.26
CA LEU A 609 7.86 13.87 -71.02
C LEU A 609 8.75 14.79 -70.18
N TYR A 610 10.07 14.58 -70.20
CA TYR A 610 11.03 15.46 -69.52
C TYR A 610 11.07 16.85 -70.16
N PHE A 611 11.06 16.93 -71.51
CA PHE A 611 11.05 18.21 -72.25
C PHE A 611 9.72 18.98 -72.15
N ALA A 612 8.58 18.28 -72.00
CA ALA A 612 7.29 18.94 -71.82
C ALA A 612 7.12 19.55 -70.41
N LEU A 613 7.76 18.96 -69.39
CA LEU A 613 7.69 19.44 -68.00
C LEU A 613 8.72 20.53 -67.66
N SER A 614 9.87 20.56 -68.35
CA SER A 614 10.88 21.62 -68.17
C SER A 614 10.47 22.97 -68.76
N ARG A 615 9.52 23.03 -69.71
CA ARG A 615 8.98 24.28 -70.28
C ARG A 615 8.06 25.09 -69.35
N ARG A 616 7.71 24.60 -68.16
CA ARG A 616 6.82 25.33 -67.22
C ARG A 616 7.54 26.16 -66.14
N LYS A 617 8.87 26.33 -66.25
CA LYS A 617 9.65 27.24 -65.39
C LYS A 617 10.44 28.23 -66.25
N GLU A 618 9.78 29.29 -66.71
CA GLU A 618 10.47 30.56 -66.99
C GLU A 618 9.83 31.64 -66.10
N PRO A 619 10.64 32.47 -65.43
CA PRO A 619 10.14 33.63 -64.68
C PRO A 619 9.77 34.75 -65.64
N VAL A 620 8.55 35.29 -65.51
CA VAL A 620 8.12 36.50 -66.20
C VAL A 620 8.91 37.69 -65.64
N ALA A 621 9.70 38.32 -66.51
CA ALA A 621 10.39 39.57 -66.21
C ALA A 621 9.38 40.72 -66.09
N GLU A 622 9.50 41.49 -65.01
CA GLU A 622 8.84 42.76 -64.79
C GLU A 622 9.47 43.81 -65.73
N VAL A 623 8.64 44.49 -66.51
CA VAL A 623 9.05 45.54 -67.46
C VAL A 623 8.77 46.90 -66.82
N GLU A 624 9.82 47.68 -66.58
CA GLU A 624 9.75 49.13 -66.32
C GLU A 624 9.14 49.86 -67.52
N GLN A 625 8.24 50.80 -67.26
CA GLN A 625 7.97 51.93 -68.17
C GLN A 625 8.00 53.25 -67.39
N ILE A 626 8.94 54.09 -67.85
CA ILE A 626 9.12 55.55 -67.79
C ILE A 626 8.09 56.35 -66.98
#